data_AF-A0A2T0VTX8-F1
#
_entry.id   AF-A0A2T0VTX8-F1
#
_cell.length_a   1.000
_cell.length_b   1.000
_cell.length_c   1.000
_cell.angle_alpha   90.00
_cell.angle_beta   90.00
_cell.angle_gamma   90.00
#
_symmetry.space_group_name_H-M   'P 1'
#
loop_
_entity.id
_entity.type
_entity.pdbx_description
1 polymer ?
#
loop_
_entity_poly.entity_id
_entity_poly.type
_entity_poly.pdbx_seq_one_letter_code
_entity_poly.pdbx_strand_id
1 'polypeptide(L)' 'MNSHTRKPTNLSLDVTLLTEAKALKVNLSRAAENGIQSAVAAAKAEQWTAENAAAIRSSNSYVEKLGLPLDRYRQF' A
#
# COMPACT_ATOMS: atom_id res chain seq x y z
N MET A 1 4.39 12.16 -22.51
CA MET A 1 5.11 11.17 -21.68
C MET A 1 5.43 11.86 -20.36
N ASN A 2 4.74 11.55 -19.26
CA ASN A 2 5.05 12.17 -17.97
C ASN A 2 6.39 11.63 -17.48
N SER A 3 7.47 12.38 -17.74
CA SER A 3 8.76 12.13 -17.11
C SER A 3 8.61 12.40 -15.62
N HIS A 4 8.51 11.35 -14.81
CA HIS A 4 8.63 11.50 -13.37
C HIS A 4 10.05 11.97 -13.06
N THR A 5 10.15 13.22 -12.60
CA THR A 5 11.41 13.84 -12.20
C THR A 5 11.93 13.12 -10.96
N ARG A 6 12.98 12.31 -11.12
CA ARG A 6 13.64 11.67 -9.98
C ARG A 6 14.53 12.68 -9.29
N LYS A 7 14.35 12.84 -7.98
CA LYS A 7 15.24 13.65 -7.15
C LYS A 7 16.23 12.74 -6.42
N PRO A 8 17.56 12.94 -6.60
CA PRO A 8 18.55 12.24 -5.79
C PRO A 8 18.32 12.52 -4.30
N THR A 9 18.31 11.47 -3.49
CA THR A 9 18.10 11.56 -2.05
C THR A 9 19.18 10.77 -1.34
N ASN A 10 19.84 11.36 -0.34
CA ASN A 10 20.82 10.67 0.49
C ASN A 10 20.11 9.86 1.57
N LEU A 11 20.47 8.59 1.69
CA LEU A 11 19.89 7.63 2.62
C LEU A 11 21.04 6.95 3.39
N SER A 12 20.83 6.72 4.69
CA SER A 12 21.73 5.89 5.49
C SER A 12 21.17 4.47 5.53
N LEU A 13 21.96 3.50 5.11
CA LEU A 13 21.58 2.09 5.05
C LEU A 13 22.71 1.25 5.66
N ASP A 14 22.35 0.04 6.09
CA ASP A 14 23.33 -0.91 6.62
C ASP A 14 24.42 -1.24 5.58
N VAL A 15 25.67 -1.15 6.00
CA VAL A 15 26.84 -1.35 5.13
C VAL A 15 26.97 -2.80 4.68
N THR A 16 26.61 -3.77 5.53
CA THR A 16 26.68 -5.19 5.18
C THR A 16 25.68 -5.51 4.08
N LEU A 17 24.45 -5.01 4.20
CA LEU A 17 23.39 -5.14 3.19
C LEU A 17 23.78 -4.47 1.87
N LEU A 18 24.36 -3.27 1.91
CA LEU A 18 24.83 -2.58 0.71
C LEU A 18 25.94 -3.36 -0.01
N THR A 19 26.83 -3.99 0.75
CA THR A 19 27.94 -4.79 0.21
C THR A 19 27.42 -6.05 -0.48
N GLU A 20 26.49 -6.75 0.17
CA GLU A 20 25.80 -7.91 -0.39
C GLU A 20 25.02 -7.56 -1.66
N ALA A 21 24.21 -6.49 -1.61
CA ALA A 21 23.43 -6.03 -2.75
C ALA A 21 24.31 -5.69 -3.96
N LYS A 22 25.48 -5.07 -3.73
CA LYS A 22 26.47 -4.81 -4.79
C LYS A 22 27.06 -6.10 -5.34
N ALA A 23 27.44 -7.05 -4.49
CA ALA A 23 27.98 -8.35 -4.91
C ALA A 23 26.97 -9.13 -5.79
N LEU A 24 25.69 -9.02 -5.45
CA LEU A 24 24.57 -9.62 -6.18
C LEU A 24 24.09 -8.79 -7.39
N LYS A 25 24.74 -7.64 -7.69
CA LYS A 25 24.38 -6.72 -8.78
C LYS A 25 22.93 -6.21 -8.70
N VAL A 26 22.40 -6.05 -7.49
CA VAL A 26 21.07 -5.49 -7.25
C VAL A 26 21.04 -4.02 -7.65
N ASN A 27 19.99 -3.63 -8.37
CA ASN A 27 19.74 -2.22 -8.68
C ASN A 27 19.19 -1.49 -7.44
N LEU A 28 20.09 -0.89 -6.66
CA LEU A 28 19.78 -0.22 -5.39
C LEU A 28 18.69 0.84 -5.52
N SER A 29 18.75 1.68 -6.55
CA SER A 29 17.76 2.75 -6.75
C SER A 29 16.36 2.18 -6.98
N ARG A 30 16.24 1.14 -7.81
CA ARG A 30 14.96 0.49 -8.09
C ARG A 30 14.44 -0.28 -6.87
N ALA A 31 15.31 -0.95 -6.12
CA ALA A 31 14.93 -1.64 -4.89
C ALA A 31 14.42 -0.66 -3.83
N ALA A 32 15.11 0.47 -3.64
CA ALA A 32 14.70 1.52 -2.72
C ALA A 32 13.36 2.14 -3.14
N GLU A 33 13.17 2.46 -4.43
CA GLU A 33 11.92 3.01 -4.95
C GLU A 33 10.73 2.07 -4.72
N ASN A 34 10.90 0.77 -5.01
CA ASN A 34 9.87 -0.23 -4.76
C ASN A 34 9.53 -0.33 -3.27
N GLY A 35 10.55 -0.36 -2.39
CA GLY A 35 10.34 -0.42 -0.95
C GLY A 35 9.58 0.79 -0.41
N ILE A 36 9.94 2.00 -0.87
CA ILE A 36 9.24 3.24 -0.53
C ILE A 36 7.80 3.21 -1.04
N GLN A 37 7.58 2.76 -2.28
CA GLN A 37 6.24 2.66 -2.85
C GLN A 37 5.34 1.74 -2.03
N SER A 38 5.85 0.56 -1.63
CA SER A 38 5.12 -0.38 -0.78
C SER A 38 4.82 0.20 0.60
N ALA A 39 5.79 0.85 1.24
CA ALA A 39 5.60 1.48 2.55
C ALA A 39 4.57 2.63 2.50
N VAL A 40 4.62 3.46 1.46
CA VAL A 40 3.66 4.55 1.25
C VAL A 40 2.25 4.00 0.99
N ALA A 41 2.13 2.93 0.20
CA ALA A 41 0.83 2.29 -0.06
C ALA A 41 0.22 1.72 1.23
N ALA A 42 1.04 1.05 2.06
CA ALA A 42 0.60 0.53 3.36
C ALA A 42 0.12 1.66 4.30
N ALA A 43 0.91 2.71 4.46
CA ALA A 43 0.55 3.85 5.30
C ALA A 43 -0.75 4.54 4.83
N LYS A 44 -0.94 4.68 3.51
CA LYS A 44 -2.19 5.22 2.95
C LYS A 44 -3.39 4.31 3.22
N ALA A 45 -3.21 3.00 3.10
CA ALA A 45 -4.28 2.04 3.37
C ALA A 45 -4.69 2.05 4.84
N GLU A 46 -3.73 2.14 5.76
CA GLU A 46 -3.97 2.28 7.19
C GLU A 46 -4.74 3.56 7.51
N GLN A 47 -4.28 4.70 6.97
CA GLN A 47 -4.93 5.99 7.15
C GLN A 47 -6.38 5.96 6.60
N TRP A 48 -6.57 5.45 5.38
CA TRP A 48 -7.89 5.35 4.78
C TRP A 48 -8.82 4.46 5.62
N THR A 49 -8.32 3.34 6.12
CA THR A 49 -9.10 2.42 6.97
C THR A 49 -9.54 3.11 8.26
N ALA A 50 -8.65 3.88 8.90
CA ALA A 50 -8.97 4.63 10.10
C ALA A 50 -10.04 5.71 9.84
N GLU A 51 -9.88 6.48 8.75
CA GLU A 51 -10.83 7.52 8.35
C GLU A 51 -12.22 6.96 8.00
N ASN A 52 -12.27 5.79 7.35
CA ASN A 52 -13.52 5.19 6.88
C ASN A 52 -14.13 4.18 7.86
N ALA A 53 -13.51 3.97 9.03
CA ALA A 53 -13.94 2.97 10.00
C ALA A 53 -15.41 3.16 10.43
N ALA A 54 -15.86 4.40 10.60
CA ALA A 54 -17.25 4.69 10.97
C ALA A 54 -18.25 4.34 9.85
N ALA A 55 -17.91 4.66 8.60
CA ALA A 55 -18.72 4.34 7.43
C ALA A 55 -18.82 2.82 7.22
N ILE A 56 -17.69 2.11 7.36
CA ILE A 56 -17.64 0.65 7.27
C ILE A 56 -18.50 0.02 8.38
N ARG A 57 -18.39 0.46 9.64
CA ARG A 57 -19.23 -0.04 10.74
C ARG A 57 -20.72 0.20 10.50
N SER A 58 -21.08 1.39 10.00
CA SER A 58 -22.47 1.73 9.67
C SER A 58 -23.02 0.78 8.60
N SER A 59 -22.27 0.57 7.52
CA SER A 59 -22.62 -0.34 6.43
C SER A 59 -22.77 -1.78 6.93
N ASN A 60 -21.82 -2.27 7.72
CA ASN A 60 -21.88 -3.62 8.28
C ASN A 60 -23.10 -3.81 9.19
N SER A 61 -23.39 -2.85 10.07
CA SER A 61 -24.57 -2.92 10.95
C SER A 61 -25.89 -2.88 10.18
N TYR A 62 -25.95 -2.15 9.06
CA TYR A 62 -27.10 -2.16 8.16
C TYR A 62 -27.33 -3.56 7.58
N VAL A 63 -26.28 -4.18 7.03
CA VAL A 63 -26.35 -5.53 6.45
C VAL A 63 -26.72 -6.58 7.51
N GLU A 64 -26.16 -6.50 8.72
CA GLU A 64 -26.51 -7.42 9.82
C GLU A 64 -27.99 -7.34 10.21
N LYS A 65 -28.57 -6.12 10.20
CA LYS A 65 -29.96 -5.90 10.60
C LYS A 65 -30.97 -6.22 9.50
N LEU A 66 -30.62 -5.93 8.25
CA LEU A 66 -31.57 -5.92 7.12
C LEU A 66 -31.25 -6.96 6.05
N GLY A 67 -30.17 -7.71 6.22
CA GLY A 67 -29.65 -8.64 5.23
C GLY A 67 -28.88 -7.92 4.12
N LEU A 68 -28.36 -8.70 3.17
CA LEU A 68 -27.64 -8.15 2.03
C LEU A 68 -28.61 -7.37 1.12
N PRO A 69 -28.30 -6.10 0.78
CA PRO A 69 -29.05 -5.39 -0.25
C PRO A 69 -29.06 -6.21 -1.53
N LEU A 70 -30.24 -6.34 -2.13
CA LEU A 70 -30.45 -7.01 -3.43
C LEU A 70 -30.18 -8.52 -3.44
N ASP A 71 -30.02 -9.18 -2.29
CA ASP A 71 -29.79 -10.64 -2.22
C ASP A 71 -30.86 -11.44 -2.97
N ARG A 72 -32.10 -10.94 -2.96
CA ARG A 72 -33.26 -11.48 -3.68
C ARG A 72 -33.12 -11.54 -5.21
N TYR A 73 -32.11 -10.90 -5.80
CA TYR A 73 -31.84 -10.87 -7.24
C TYR A 73 -30.57 -11.65 -7.63
N ARG A 74 -29.88 -12.28 -6.67
CA ARG A 74 -28.68 -13.06 -6.95
C ARG A 74 -29.07 -14.33 -7.73
N GLN A 75 -28.56 -14.46 -8.96
CA GLN A 75 -28.68 -15.70 -9.75
C GLN A 75 -27.42 -16.54 -9.51
N PHE A 76 -27.59 -17.76 -9.00
CA PHE A 76 -26.53 -18.77 -8.81
C PHE A 76 -26.64 -19.83 -9.89
#